data_AF-A0A0F3MEN4-F1
#
_entry.id   AF-A0A0F3MEN4-F1
#
_cell.length_a   1.000
_cell.length_b   1.000
_cell.length_c   1.000
_cell.angle_alpha   90.00
_cell.angle_beta   90.00
_cell.angle_gamma   90.00
#
_symmetry.space_group_name_H-M   'P 1'
#
loop_
_entity.id
_entity.type
_entity.pdbx_description
1 polymer ?
#
loop_
_entity_poly.entity_id
_entity_poly.type
_entity_poly.pdbx_seq_one_letter_code
_entity_poly.pdbx_strand_id
1 'polypeptide(L)'
;MHLSRFLDPKNDVAFKKIFGSEKNKGILIHFLNDILLFEGNREITEVEFLGTILDADIASKKESIVDVLCKDKNGARYIIEMQVDPTQGFEKRAQYYAAKAYGRQPNRGKE
;
A
#
# COMPACT_ATOMS: atom_id res chain seq x y z
N MET A 1 8.02 -30.05 -13.99
CA MET A 1 7.30 -28.84 -13.53
C MET A 1 6.12 -28.60 -14.46
N HIS A 2 4.90 -28.61 -13.94
CA HIS A 2 3.73 -28.21 -14.72
C HIS A 2 3.76 -26.68 -14.86
N LEU A 3 3.90 -26.17 -16.09
CA LEU A 3 3.73 -24.75 -16.37
C LEU A 3 2.24 -24.42 -16.15
N SER A 4 1.92 -23.75 -15.04
CA SER A 4 0.58 -23.26 -14.79
C SER A 4 0.23 -22.19 -15.83
N ARG A 5 -1.00 -22.26 -16.37
CA ARG A 5 -1.52 -21.24 -17.31
C ARG A 5 -1.57 -19.84 -16.69
N PHE A 6 -1.66 -19.75 -15.36
CA PHE A 6 -1.75 -18.49 -14.61
C PHE A 6 -0.52 -18.29 -13.72
N LEU A 7 -0.14 -17.03 -13.54
CA LEU A 7 0.86 -16.61 -12.57
C LEU A 7 0.25 -16.60 -11.18
N ASP A 8 1.03 -17.04 -10.19
CA ASP A 8 0.66 -16.90 -8.78
C ASP A 8 0.58 -15.40 -8.41
N PRO A 9 -0.55 -14.87 -7.93
CA PRO A 9 -0.64 -13.46 -7.52
C PRO A 9 0.26 -13.13 -6.33
N LYS A 10 0.78 -14.09 -5.57
CA LYS A 10 1.82 -13.86 -4.55
C LYS A 10 3.20 -13.59 -5.15
N ASN A 11 3.39 -13.85 -6.44
CA ASN A 11 4.61 -13.44 -7.14
C ASN A 11 4.64 -11.91 -7.29
N ASP A 12 5.80 -11.30 -7.01
CA ASP A 12 6.02 -9.84 -7.09
C ASP A 12 5.58 -9.21 -8.42
N VAL A 13 5.96 -9.82 -9.54
CA VAL A 13 5.65 -9.30 -10.88
C VAL A 13 4.16 -9.40 -11.16
N ALA A 14 3.54 -10.51 -10.78
CA ALA A 14 2.11 -10.72 -10.96
C ALA A 14 1.30 -9.74 -10.10
N PHE A 15 1.66 -9.60 -8.82
CA PHE A 15 1.02 -8.68 -7.89
C PHE A 15 1.10 -7.23 -8.38
N LYS A 16 2.29 -6.76 -8.78
CA LYS A 16 2.48 -5.40 -9.33
C LYS A 16 1.68 -5.16 -10.61
N LYS A 17 1.54 -6.16 -11.46
CA LYS A 17 0.71 -6.04 -12.67
C LYS A 17 -0.77 -5.92 -12.34
N ILE A 18 -1.25 -6.65 -11.34
CA ILE A 18 -2.66 -6.63 -10.94
C ILE A 18 -2.95 -5.33 -10.17
N PHE A 19 -2.15 -5.02 -9.15
CA PHE A 19 -2.46 -4.00 -8.14
C PHE A 19 -1.58 -2.76 -8.19
N GLY A 20 -0.41 -2.81 -8.82
CA GLY A 20 0.62 -1.76 -8.76
C GLY A 20 0.58 -0.74 -9.90
N SER A 21 -0.51 -0.66 -10.67
CA SER A 21 -0.65 0.32 -11.76
C SER A 21 -1.81 1.28 -11.52
N GLU A 22 -1.63 2.54 -11.94
CA GLU A 22 -2.66 3.58 -11.89
C GLU A 22 -3.98 3.13 -12.56
N LYS A 23 -3.88 2.40 -13.67
CA LYS A 23 -5.03 1.87 -14.42
C LYS A 23 -5.86 0.87 -13.61
N ASN A 24 -5.24 0.18 -12.65
CA ASN A 24 -5.87 -0.88 -11.88
C ASN A 24 -6.18 -0.47 -10.43
N LYS A 25 -6.14 0.83 -10.10
CA LYS A 25 -6.44 1.32 -8.74
C LYS A 25 -7.79 0.84 -8.21
N GLY A 26 -8.82 0.77 -9.06
CA GLY A 26 -10.13 0.24 -8.66
C GLY A 26 -10.07 -1.20 -8.16
N ILE A 27 -9.27 -2.05 -8.81
CA ILE A 27 -9.09 -3.45 -8.40
C ILE A 27 -8.44 -3.51 -7.02
N LEU A 28 -7.43 -2.68 -6.77
CA LEU A 28 -6.78 -2.60 -5.46
C LEU A 28 -7.72 -2.08 -4.37
N ILE A 29 -8.54 -1.06 -4.66
CA ILE A 29 -9.52 -0.52 -3.71
C ILE A 29 -10.53 -1.60 -3.30
N HIS A 30 -11.12 -2.31 -4.27
CA HIS A 30 -12.06 -3.40 -3.97
C HIS A 30 -11.41 -4.49 -3.14
N PHE A 31 -10.22 -4.95 -3.55
CA PHE A 31 -9.48 -5.97 -2.81
C PHE A 31 -9.19 -5.56 -1.36
N LEU A 32 -8.77 -4.32 -1.12
CA LEU A 32 -8.49 -3.82 0.22
C LEU A 32 -9.75 -3.70 1.08
N ASN A 33 -10.85 -3.20 0.50
CA ASN A 33 -12.13 -3.12 1.22
C ASN A 33 -12.64 -4.50 1.61
N ASP A 34 -12.55 -5.48 0.71
CA ASP A 34 -13.00 -6.86 0.95
C ASP A 34 -12.16 -7.55 2.04
N ILE A 35 -10.82 -7.44 1.97
CA ILE A 35 -9.95 -8.15 2.91
C ILE A 35 -9.91 -7.51 4.30
N LEU A 36 -10.11 -6.19 4.39
CA LEU A 36 -10.15 -5.45 5.65
C LEU A 36 -11.56 -5.33 6.24
N LEU A 37 -12.58 -5.80 5.51
CA LEU A 37 -13.99 -5.65 5.86
C LEU A 37 -14.37 -4.16 6.07
N PHE A 38 -13.88 -3.31 5.18
CA PHE A 38 -14.15 -1.87 5.21
C PHE A 38 -15.41 -1.58 4.41
N GLU A 39 -16.44 -1.11 5.11
CA GLU A 39 -17.76 -0.83 4.55
C GLU A 39 -18.30 0.51 5.06
N GLY A 40 -19.37 0.99 4.42
CA GLY A 40 -20.08 2.20 4.82
C GLY A 40 -19.15 3.43 4.78
N ASN A 41 -18.97 4.08 5.93
CA ASN A 41 -18.13 5.27 6.05
C ASN A 41 -16.63 4.98 6.10
N ARG A 42 -16.23 3.71 6.34
CA ARG A 42 -14.82 3.29 6.36
C ARG A 42 -14.33 2.77 5.01
N GLU A 43 -15.23 2.69 4.03
CA GLU A 43 -14.89 2.24 2.68
C GLU A 43 -13.81 3.16 2.09
N ILE A 44 -12.70 2.55 1.64
CA ILE A 44 -11.61 3.24 0.94
C ILE A 44 -12.14 3.72 -0.41
N THR A 45 -11.94 5.00 -0.71
CA THR A 45 -12.34 5.62 -1.98
C THR A 45 -11.16 6.12 -2.80
N GLU A 46 -10.02 6.37 -2.17
CA GLU A 46 -8.82 6.89 -2.83
C GLU A 46 -7.60 6.07 -2.44
N VAL A 47 -6.73 5.82 -3.42
CA VAL A 47 -5.44 5.14 -3.24
C VAL A 47 -4.37 5.91 -3.99
N GLU A 48 -3.26 6.19 -3.30
CA GLU A 48 -2.04 6.77 -3.84
C GLU A 48 -0.90 5.77 -3.64
N PHE A 49 -0.19 5.42 -4.72
CA PHE A 49 1.04 4.66 -4.61
C PHE A 49 2.13 5.58 -4.08
N LEU A 50 2.61 5.31 -2.87
CA LEU A 50 3.74 6.06 -2.34
C LEU A 50 4.97 5.60 -3.12
N GLY A 51 5.45 6.47 -4.00
CA GLY A 51 6.73 6.26 -4.67
C GLY A 51 7.79 5.93 -3.63
N THR A 52 8.69 5.00 -3.97
CA THR A 52 9.83 4.62 -3.14
C THR A 52 10.53 5.90 -2.74
N ILE A 53 10.34 6.34 -1.49
CA ILE A 53 11.21 7.33 -0.90
C ILE A 53 12.56 6.64 -0.90
N LEU A 54 13.40 7.05 -1.85
CA LEU A 54 14.77 6.61 -2.01
C LEU A 54 15.54 6.97 -0.75
N ASP A 55 15.61 6.04 0.18
CA ASP A 55 16.88 5.68 0.78
C ASP A 55 17.33 4.41 0.07
N ALA A 56 18.47 4.48 -0.63
CA ALA A 56 19.06 3.32 -1.31
C ALA A 56 19.28 2.13 -0.34
N ASP A 57 19.51 2.45 0.94
CA ASP A 57 19.67 1.50 2.04
C ASP A 57 18.37 0.77 2.44
N ILE A 58 17.20 1.35 2.14
CA ILE A 58 15.88 0.76 2.40
C ILE A 58 15.34 0.08 1.14
N ALA A 59 15.64 0.63 -0.04
CA ALA A 59 15.19 0.09 -1.32
C ALA A 59 15.74 -1.32 -1.60
N SER A 60 16.99 -1.61 -1.19
CA SER A 60 17.60 -2.94 -1.33
C SER A 60 17.03 -3.99 -0.37
N LYS A 61 16.37 -3.57 0.72
CA LYS A 61 15.81 -4.44 1.77
C LYS A 61 14.30 -4.62 1.65
N LYS A 62 13.65 -3.91 0.73
CA LYS A 62 12.21 -4.02 0.51
C LYS A 62 11.92 -5.15 -0.48
N GLU A 63 11.70 -6.32 0.08
CA GLU A 63 10.94 -7.40 -0.58
C GLU A 63 9.42 -7.12 -0.55
N SER A 64 9.01 -6.01 0.08
CA SER A 64 7.62 -5.51 0.06
C SER A 64 7.24 -4.96 -1.30
N ILE A 65 6.02 -5.27 -1.73
CA ILE A 65 5.64 -5.08 -3.12
C ILE A 65 4.90 -3.76 -3.32
N VAL A 66 4.18 -3.25 -2.31
CA VAL A 66 3.46 -1.97 -2.43
C VAL A 66 3.26 -1.26 -1.08
N ASP A 67 3.64 0.03 -1.02
CA ASP A 67 3.21 0.98 0.02
C ASP A 67 2.18 1.94 -0.56
N VAL A 68 0.93 1.82 -0.12
CA VAL A 68 -0.16 2.71 -0.54
C VAL A 68 -0.64 3.58 0.60
N LEU A 69 -0.95 4.83 0.28
CA LEU A 69 -1.73 5.72 1.13
C LEU A 69 -3.18 5.66 0.68
N CYS A 70 -4.05 5.12 1.53
CA CYS A 70 -5.48 5.05 1.30
C CYS A 70 -6.20 6.15 2.06
N LYS A 71 -7.35 6.57 1.54
CA LYS A 71 -8.27 7.47 2.24
C LYS A 71 -9.69 6.91 2.16
N ASP A 72 -10.37 6.88 3.31
CA ASP A 72 -11.78 6.48 3.39
C ASP A 72 -12.73 7.66 3.17
N LYS A 73 -14.04 7.38 3.17
CA LYS A 73 -15.09 8.41 3.04
C LYS A 73 -15.08 9.45 4.18
N ASN A 74 -14.58 9.11 5.37
CA ASN A 74 -14.43 10.05 6.48
C ASN A 74 -13.17 10.92 6.36
N GLY A 75 -12.31 10.64 5.38
CA GLY A 75 -11.01 11.30 5.23
C GLY A 75 -9.92 10.73 6.14
N ALA A 76 -10.19 9.62 6.85
CA ALA A 76 -9.17 8.89 7.57
C ALA A 76 -8.16 8.31 6.58
N ARG A 77 -6.88 8.31 6.97
CA ARG A 77 -5.77 7.87 6.12
C ARG A 77 -5.14 6.61 6.67
N TYR A 78 -4.84 5.68 5.77
CA TYR A 78 -4.24 4.40 6.08
C TYR A 78 -2.98 4.22 5.25
N ILE A 79 -1.89 3.77 5.88
CA ILE A 79 -0.69 3.34 5.16
C ILE A 79 -0.72 1.82 5.17
N ILE A 80 -0.69 1.22 4.00
CA ILE A 80 -0.80 -0.24 3.84
C ILE A 80 0.43 -0.73 3.09
N GLU A 81 1.13 -1.68 3.72
CA GLU A 81 2.31 -2.37 3.18
C GLU A 81 1.94 -3.83 2.88
N MET A 82 2.07 -4.26 1.62
CA MET A 82 1.77 -5.63 1.18
C MET A 82 3.02 -6.51 1.19
N GLN A 83 2.99 -7.57 2.00
CA GLN A 83 4.11 -8.47 2.24
C GLN A 83 3.70 -9.93 2.00
N VAL A 84 4.56 -10.68 1.31
CA VAL A 84 4.38 -12.13 1.12
C VAL A 84 4.96 -12.89 2.31
N ASP A 85 6.11 -12.44 2.82
CA ASP A 85 6.78 -13.01 3.97
C ASP A 85 7.04 -11.95 5.06
N PRO A 86 7.06 -12.34 6.34
CA PRO A 86 7.45 -11.45 7.42
C PRO A 86 8.88 -10.96 7.22
N THR A 87 9.07 -9.64 7.11
CA THR A 87 10.40 -9.04 6.96
C THR A 87 10.86 -8.40 8.28
N GLN A 88 12.13 -8.60 8.62
CA GLN A 88 12.72 -7.96 9.80
C GLN A 88 12.62 -6.42 9.68
N GLY A 89 12.23 -5.77 10.77
CA GLY A 89 12.14 -4.30 10.82
C GLY A 89 10.85 -3.68 10.26
N PHE A 90 9.80 -4.48 10.01
CA PHE A 90 8.47 -4.00 9.65
C PHE A 90 7.98 -2.88 10.58
N GLU A 91 8.05 -3.10 11.90
CA GLU A 91 7.58 -2.11 12.90
C GLU A 91 8.29 -0.76 12.76
N LYS A 92 9.62 -0.78 12.58
CA LYS A 92 10.42 0.44 12.41
C LYS A 92 10.03 1.19 11.14
N ARG A 93 9.74 0.47 10.05
CA ARG A 93 9.28 1.06 8.78
C ARG A 93 7.88 1.64 8.92
N ALA A 94 6.95 0.90 9.53
CA ALA A 94 5.59 1.37 9.80
C ALA A 94 5.60 2.66 10.63
N GLN A 95 6.40 2.73 11.70
CA GLN A 95 6.59 3.94 12.51
C GLN A 95 7.17 5.10 11.71
N TYR A 96 8.22 4.84 10.91
CA TYR A 96 8.83 5.86 10.05
C TYR A 96 7.82 6.42 9.04
N TYR A 97 7.05 5.55 8.38
CA TYR A 97 6.04 5.98 7.40
C TYR A 97 4.89 6.74 8.06
N ALA A 98 4.41 6.30 9.22
CA ALA A 98 3.39 7.02 9.97
C ALA A 98 3.87 8.43 10.34
N ALA A 99 5.08 8.55 10.92
CA ALA A 99 5.66 9.84 11.28
C ALA A 99 5.83 10.76 10.07
N LYS A 100 6.28 10.21 8.95
CA LYS A 100 6.48 10.97 7.70
C LYS A 100 5.18 11.40 7.05
N ALA A 101 4.17 10.54 7.01
CA ALA A 101 2.86 10.87 6.49
C ALA A 101 2.18 11.95 7.32
N TYR A 102 2.34 11.90 8.65
CA TYR A 102 1.90 12.95 9.57
C TYR A 102 2.63 14.27 9.30
N GLY A 103 3.97 14.27 9.24
CA GLY A 103 4.76 15.47 8.97
C GLY A 103 4.54 16.08 7.58
N ARG A 104 4.09 15.28 6.60
CA ARG A 104 3.73 15.72 5.25
C ARG A 104 2.27 16.17 5.12
N GLN A 105 1.44 16.03 6.16
CA GLN A 105 0.13 16.66 6.11
C GLN A 105 0.35 18.16 5.91
N PRO A 106 -0.13 18.75 4.79
CA PRO A 106 -0.06 20.20 4.67
C PRO A 106 -0.80 20.75 5.88
N ASN A 107 -0.15 21.64 6.62
CA ASN A 107 -0.84 22.51 7.56
C ASN A 107 -1.87 23.28 6.73
N ARG A 108 -3.10 22.73 6.62
CA ARG A 108 -4.27 23.58 6.59
C ARG A 108 -4.28 24.26 7.95
N GLY A 109 -3.49 25.33 8.06
CA GLY A 109 -3.69 26.32 9.08
C GLY A 109 -5.17 26.65 9.04
N LYS A 110 -5.88 26.35 10.13
CA LYS A 110 -7.14 27.02 10.39
C LYS A 110 -6.75 28.44 10.80
N GLU A 111 -6.71 29.33 9.82
CA GLU A 111 -6.95 30.75 10.02
C GLU A 111 -8.07 31.17 9.06
#